data_AF-A0A7C8CXM1-F1
#
_entry.id   AF-A0A7C8CXM1-F1
#
_cell.length_a   1.000
_cell.length_b   1.000
_cell.length_c   1.000
_cell.angle_alpha   90.00
_cell.angle_beta   90.00
_cell.angle_gamma   90.00
#
_symmetry.space_group_name_H-M   'P 1'
#
loop_
_entity.id
_entity.type
_entity.pdbx_description
1 polymer ?
#
loop_
_entity_poly.entity_id
_entity_poly.type
_entity_poly.pdbx_seq_one_letter_code
_entity_poly.pdbx_strand_id
1 'polypeptide(L)'
;MTERNSEPAKPMDIHEDLDQYFKVLHADPYGLNNEKYDWSGEDRFVAVASSFYLLIASGMILASQQGWIPSINIKALIFFLAASVFELGGKIFCSYLVLKFNIRINFVRKLGLRPWRKLQAFVIPFLFVAGDRIIIDTIFLFSLGQLKIIITEWNVIRRQVPIFRYAFVSWDRLEDRPYSMRYDMIEDVLRFLIYIPFIAIVDQKIITLIPQLVNEFGDGLAEPVGLRFGKHRYKTKAIWHDGKFWNGEYYRSLEGSAMVFLVTVLALLFYSSEFTSPQLILALICLPILLTVAEAISPHTADGPLIGLLGCTFLWAITTGIT
;
A
#
# COMPACT_ATOMS: atom_id res chain seq x y z
N MET A 1 -26.75 -36.32 17.99
CA MET A 1 -25.54 -35.48 17.89
C MET A 1 -25.77 -34.54 16.74
N THR A 2 -26.30 -33.36 17.06
CA THR A 2 -26.73 -32.34 16.11
C THR A 2 -25.51 -31.61 15.58
N GLU A 3 -25.37 -31.58 14.25
CA GLU A 3 -24.38 -30.80 13.54
C GLU A 3 -24.48 -29.34 13.96
N ARG A 4 -23.40 -28.84 14.57
CA ARG A 4 -23.28 -27.43 14.91
C ARG A 4 -22.95 -26.72 13.61
N ASN A 5 -23.95 -26.05 13.02
CA ASN A 5 -23.79 -25.08 11.95
C ASN A 5 -22.58 -24.20 12.27
N SER A 6 -21.50 -24.34 11.51
CA SER A 6 -20.33 -23.47 11.61
C SER A 6 -20.75 -22.11 11.06
N GLU A 7 -21.06 -21.17 11.96
CA GLU A 7 -21.04 -19.75 11.65
C GLU A 7 -19.77 -19.44 10.86
N PRO A 8 -19.81 -18.55 9.84
CA PRO A 8 -18.60 -18.13 9.16
C PRO A 8 -17.66 -17.54 10.21
N ALA A 9 -16.49 -18.18 10.39
CA ALA A 9 -15.44 -17.69 11.25
C ALA A 9 -15.21 -16.21 10.92
N LYS A 10 -15.15 -15.35 11.95
CA LYS A 10 -14.96 -13.91 11.71
C LYS A 10 -13.65 -13.74 10.95
N PRO A 11 -13.50 -12.70 10.11
CA PRO A 11 -12.30 -12.50 9.30
C PRO A 11 -10.98 -12.53 10.10
N MET A 12 -11.02 -12.14 11.38
CA MET A 12 -9.85 -12.20 12.28
C MET A 12 -9.56 -13.59 12.85
N ASP A 13 -10.55 -14.48 12.98
CA ASP A 13 -10.37 -15.81 13.59
C ASP A 13 -9.43 -16.69 12.73
N ILE A 14 -9.38 -16.41 11.41
CA ILE A 14 -8.51 -17.12 10.45
C ILE A 14 -7.02 -16.86 10.74
N HIS A 15 -6.66 -15.74 11.36
CA HIS A 15 -5.26 -15.38 11.65
C HIS A 15 -4.75 -15.89 13.00
N GLU A 16 -5.66 -16.36 13.86
CA GLU A 16 -5.32 -16.89 15.19
C GLU A 16 -4.89 -18.36 15.12
N ASP A 17 -5.54 -19.17 14.29
CA ASP A 17 -5.16 -20.57 14.03
C ASP A 17 -4.33 -20.70 12.76
N LEU A 18 -3.01 -20.85 12.95
CA LEU A 18 -2.04 -21.04 11.86
C LEU A 18 -2.31 -22.29 11.03
N ASP A 19 -2.75 -23.38 11.66
CA ASP A 19 -2.99 -24.63 10.97
C ASP A 19 -4.24 -24.53 10.11
N GLN A 20 -5.29 -23.87 10.61
CA GLN A 20 -6.47 -23.53 9.82
C GLN A 20 -6.14 -22.57 8.68
N TYR A 21 -5.34 -21.53 8.92
CA TYR A 21 -4.88 -20.57 7.90
C TYR A 21 -4.23 -21.27 6.71
N PHE A 22 -3.21 -22.10 6.97
CA PHE A 22 -2.50 -22.80 5.90
C PHE A 22 -3.33 -23.90 5.26
N LYS A 23 -4.23 -24.54 6.00
CA LYS A 23 -5.18 -25.51 5.43
C LYS A 23 -6.12 -24.85 4.42
N VAL A 24 -6.67 -23.67 4.75
CA VAL A 24 -7.52 -22.90 3.82
C VAL A 24 -6.71 -22.44 2.61
N LEU A 25 -5.50 -21.92 2.84
CA LEU A 25 -4.60 -21.49 1.76
C LEU A 25 -4.25 -22.65 0.81
N HIS A 26 -3.89 -23.83 1.32
CA HIS A 26 -3.52 -24.97 0.48
C HIS A 26 -4.72 -25.62 -0.22
N ALA A 27 -5.93 -25.49 0.34
CA ALA A 27 -7.16 -26.00 -0.29
C ALA A 27 -7.56 -25.18 -1.54
N ASP A 28 -7.40 -23.85 -1.49
CA ASP A 28 -7.60 -22.97 -2.65
C ASP A 28 -6.52 -21.88 -2.68
N PRO A 29 -5.30 -22.21 -3.15
CA PRO A 29 -4.17 -21.27 -3.10
C PRO A 29 -4.41 -20.02 -3.92
N TYR A 30 -5.26 -20.11 -4.94
CA TYR A 30 -5.50 -19.03 -5.89
C TYR A 30 -6.82 -18.30 -5.67
N GLY A 31 -7.67 -18.81 -4.75
CA GLY A 31 -8.98 -18.26 -4.45
C GLY A 31 -9.97 -18.39 -5.59
N LEU A 32 -9.76 -19.28 -6.57
CA LEU A 32 -10.55 -19.34 -7.80
C LEU A 32 -11.66 -20.40 -7.80
N ASN A 33 -11.64 -21.28 -6.79
CA ASN A 33 -12.49 -22.48 -6.73
C ASN A 33 -13.71 -22.30 -5.83
N ASN A 34 -13.77 -21.22 -5.03
CA ASN A 34 -14.88 -20.96 -4.13
C ASN A 34 -16.09 -20.38 -4.89
N GLU A 35 -17.17 -21.16 -4.99
CA GLU A 35 -18.42 -20.78 -5.67
C GLU A 35 -19.16 -19.62 -4.98
N LYS A 36 -18.87 -19.34 -3.70
CA LYS A 36 -19.48 -18.20 -2.98
C LYS A 36 -18.89 -16.85 -3.39
N TYR A 37 -17.78 -16.83 -4.12
CA TYR A 37 -17.15 -15.58 -4.54
C TYR A 37 -17.88 -14.95 -5.72
N ASP A 38 -18.33 -13.72 -5.53
CA ASP A 38 -18.90 -12.89 -6.59
C ASP A 38 -17.79 -12.14 -7.34
N TRP A 39 -17.42 -12.66 -8.51
CA TRP A 39 -16.45 -12.02 -9.41
C TRP A 39 -17.06 -10.89 -10.24
N SER A 40 -18.39 -10.80 -10.35
CA SER A 40 -19.06 -9.82 -11.21
C SER A 40 -18.82 -8.38 -10.73
N GLY A 41 -18.72 -8.19 -9.41
CA GLY A 41 -18.34 -6.91 -8.81
C GLY A 41 -16.91 -6.50 -9.16
N GLU A 42 -15.97 -7.45 -9.18
CA GLU A 42 -14.58 -7.19 -9.58
C GLU A 42 -14.49 -6.87 -11.08
N ASP A 43 -15.19 -7.62 -11.93
CA ASP A 43 -15.17 -7.42 -13.38
C ASP A 43 -15.74 -6.05 -13.78
N ARG A 44 -16.83 -5.61 -13.13
CA ARG A 44 -17.37 -4.26 -13.33
C ARG A 44 -16.38 -3.18 -12.88
N PHE A 45 -15.73 -3.40 -11.73
CA PHE A 45 -14.70 -2.47 -11.23
C PHE A 45 -13.53 -2.37 -12.21
N VAL A 46 -13.03 -3.50 -12.70
CA VAL A 46 -11.96 -3.56 -13.70
C VAL A 46 -12.36 -2.87 -14.99
N ALA A 47 -13.58 -3.08 -15.50
CA ALA A 47 -14.05 -2.41 -16.72
C ALA A 47 -14.04 -0.89 -16.60
N VAL A 48 -14.52 -0.34 -15.47
CA VAL A 48 -14.52 1.10 -15.20
C VAL A 48 -13.09 1.62 -14.99
N ALA A 49 -12.31 0.98 -14.12
CA ALA A 49 -10.97 1.41 -13.76
C ALA A 49 -10.00 1.33 -14.94
N SER A 50 -10.01 0.24 -15.70
CA SER A 50 -9.18 0.09 -16.91
C SER A 50 -9.49 1.16 -17.94
N SER A 51 -10.77 1.41 -18.23
CA SER A 51 -11.18 2.46 -19.15
C SER A 51 -10.69 3.83 -18.70
N PHE A 52 -10.86 4.15 -17.42
CA PHE A 52 -10.40 5.41 -16.84
C PHE A 52 -8.88 5.60 -16.97
N TYR A 53 -8.08 4.62 -16.54
CA TYR A 53 -6.61 4.75 -16.61
C TYR A 53 -6.07 4.67 -18.03
N LEU A 54 -6.72 3.92 -18.93
CA LEU A 54 -6.38 3.92 -20.36
C LEU A 54 -6.64 5.28 -20.99
N LEU A 55 -7.77 5.93 -20.67
CA LEU A 55 -8.08 7.27 -21.15
C LEU A 55 -7.05 8.29 -20.67
N ILE A 56 -6.63 8.22 -19.39
CA ILE A 56 -5.56 9.09 -18.88
C ILE A 56 -4.25 8.83 -19.61
N ALA A 57 -3.78 7.58 -19.65
CA ALA A 57 -2.49 7.25 -20.25
C ALA A 57 -2.44 7.60 -21.75
N SER A 58 -3.47 7.24 -22.52
CA SER A 58 -3.56 7.57 -23.95
C SER A 58 -3.74 9.07 -24.19
N GLY A 59 -4.58 9.74 -23.40
CA GLY A 59 -4.77 11.18 -23.45
C GLY A 59 -3.48 11.96 -23.19
N MET A 60 -2.66 11.52 -22.23
CA MET A 60 -1.37 12.12 -21.94
C MET A 60 -0.37 11.90 -23.09
N ILE A 61 -0.32 10.71 -23.68
CA ILE A 61 0.53 10.46 -24.86
C ILE A 61 0.13 11.40 -26.01
N LEU A 62 -1.16 11.52 -26.30
CA LEU A 62 -1.68 12.40 -27.36
C LEU A 62 -1.41 13.88 -27.06
N ALA A 63 -1.67 14.34 -25.83
CA ALA A 63 -1.39 15.70 -25.40
C ALA A 63 0.10 16.03 -25.49
N SER A 64 0.96 15.06 -25.19
CA SER A 64 2.42 15.20 -25.30
C SER A 64 2.87 15.31 -26.76
N GLN A 65 2.28 14.51 -27.66
CA GLN A 65 2.54 14.58 -29.11
C GLN A 65 2.08 15.91 -29.74
N GLN A 66 0.99 16.48 -29.24
CA GLN A 66 0.48 17.79 -29.68
C GLN A 66 1.19 18.99 -29.03
N GLY A 67 2.12 18.74 -28.10
CA GLY A 67 2.87 19.78 -27.40
C GLY A 67 2.07 20.53 -26.33
N TRP A 68 0.91 20.01 -25.90
CA TRP A 68 0.11 20.59 -24.81
C TRP A 68 0.73 20.35 -23.44
N ILE A 69 1.46 19.24 -23.30
CA ILE A 69 2.23 18.91 -22.11
C ILE A 69 3.67 18.55 -22.49
N PRO A 70 4.64 18.72 -21.57
CA PRO A 70 5.98 18.20 -21.71
C PRO A 70 6.06 16.76 -22.23
N SER A 71 7.15 16.46 -22.94
CA SER A 71 7.46 15.10 -23.41
C SER A 71 7.59 14.14 -22.23
N ILE A 72 6.91 12.99 -22.32
CA ILE A 72 7.01 11.90 -21.34
C ILE A 72 8.46 11.44 -21.21
N ASN A 73 8.91 11.22 -19.97
CA ASN A 73 10.28 10.79 -19.72
C ASN A 73 10.50 9.31 -20.02
N ILE A 74 11.21 9.04 -21.13
CA ILE A 74 11.52 7.67 -21.58
C ILE A 74 12.37 6.91 -20.56
N LYS A 75 13.30 7.57 -19.85
CA LYS A 75 14.14 6.91 -18.83
C LYS A 75 13.29 6.44 -17.65
N ALA A 76 12.34 7.27 -17.23
CA ALA A 76 11.39 6.94 -16.18
C ALA A 76 10.51 5.75 -16.58
N LEU A 77 10.06 5.69 -17.84
CA LEU A 77 9.30 4.56 -18.38
C LEU A 77 10.12 3.26 -18.43
N ILE A 78 11.37 3.31 -18.90
CA ILE A 78 12.25 2.13 -18.93
C ILE A 78 12.48 1.59 -17.52
N PHE A 79 12.75 2.48 -16.56
CA PHE A 79 12.91 2.08 -15.16
C PHE A 79 11.61 1.47 -14.61
N PHE A 80 10.45 2.07 -14.90
CA PHE A 80 9.15 1.52 -14.50
C PHE A 80 8.93 0.09 -15.02
N LEU A 81 9.27 -0.17 -16.28
CA LEU A 81 9.16 -1.51 -16.88
C LEU A 81 10.12 -2.50 -16.20
N ALA A 82 11.39 -2.12 -16.02
CA ALA A 82 12.38 -2.95 -15.34
C ALA A 82 11.95 -3.26 -13.90
N ALA A 83 11.44 -2.27 -13.19
CA ALA A 83 10.98 -2.41 -11.82
C ALA A 83 9.71 -3.27 -11.72
N SER A 84 8.80 -3.17 -12.70
CA SER A 84 7.61 -4.05 -12.81
C SER A 84 8.01 -5.52 -13.01
N VAL A 85 9.02 -5.79 -13.84
CA VAL A 85 9.56 -7.15 -14.01
C VAL A 85 10.19 -7.68 -12.72
N PHE A 86 10.96 -6.84 -12.03
CA PHE A 86 11.54 -7.22 -10.74
C PHE A 86 10.47 -7.46 -9.68
N GLU A 87 9.42 -6.62 -9.61
CA GLU A 87 8.29 -6.83 -8.70
C GLU A 87 7.62 -8.18 -8.95
N LEU A 88 7.38 -8.54 -10.21
CA LEU A 88 6.84 -9.85 -10.58
C LEU A 88 7.75 -10.99 -10.12
N GLY A 89 9.07 -10.88 -10.35
CA GLY A 89 10.05 -11.84 -9.87
C GLY A 89 10.05 -11.99 -8.34
N GLY A 90 9.97 -10.87 -7.63
CA GLY A 90 9.82 -10.82 -6.18
C GLY A 90 8.55 -11.54 -5.73
N LYS A 91 7.39 -11.24 -6.34
CA LYS A 91 6.11 -11.91 -6.05
C LYS A 91 6.19 -13.42 -6.25
N ILE A 92 6.84 -13.89 -7.32
CA ILE A 92 7.04 -15.32 -7.57
C ILE A 92 7.89 -15.98 -6.48
N PHE A 93 9.03 -15.37 -6.13
CA PHE A 93 9.90 -15.87 -5.06
C PHE A 93 9.17 -15.90 -3.71
N CYS A 94 8.46 -14.84 -3.40
CA CYS A 94 7.64 -14.71 -2.20
C CYS A 94 6.51 -15.75 -2.15
N SER A 95 5.83 -16.04 -3.27
CA SER A 95 4.81 -17.07 -3.36
C SER A 95 5.37 -18.46 -3.12
N TYR A 96 6.60 -18.72 -3.60
CA TYR A 96 7.32 -19.95 -3.30
C TYR A 96 7.58 -20.09 -1.80
N LEU A 97 8.01 -19.01 -1.13
CA LEU A 97 8.23 -19.02 0.31
C LEU A 97 6.94 -19.30 1.10
N VAL A 98 5.84 -18.64 0.72
CA VAL A 98 4.53 -18.83 1.34
C VAL A 98 4.07 -20.28 1.21
N LEU A 99 4.08 -20.84 -0.01
CA LEU A 99 3.54 -22.17 -0.27
C LEU A 99 4.43 -23.30 0.26
N LYS A 100 5.77 -23.14 0.22
CA LYS A 100 6.69 -24.21 0.62
C LYS A 100 7.05 -24.20 2.10
N PHE A 101 7.24 -23.01 2.67
CA PHE A 101 7.70 -22.85 4.05
C PHE A 101 6.61 -22.38 5.01
N ASN A 102 5.35 -22.29 4.55
CA ASN A 102 4.22 -21.81 5.35
C ASN A 102 4.54 -20.48 6.04
N ILE A 103 5.08 -19.54 5.27
CA ILE A 103 5.25 -18.16 5.73
C ILE A 103 3.92 -17.42 5.51
N ARG A 104 3.43 -16.70 6.51
CA ARG A 104 2.19 -15.92 6.41
C ARG A 104 2.29 -14.89 5.29
N ILE A 105 1.23 -14.76 4.49
CA ILE A 105 1.18 -13.82 3.37
C ILE A 105 1.40 -12.38 3.86
N ASN A 106 0.81 -12.01 4.99
CA ASN A 106 0.94 -10.65 5.54
C ASN A 106 2.39 -10.25 5.81
N PHE A 107 3.24 -11.18 6.27
CA PHE A 107 4.65 -10.91 6.51
C PHE A 107 5.38 -10.64 5.20
N VAL A 108 5.19 -11.50 4.20
CA VAL A 108 5.89 -11.39 2.92
C VAL A 108 5.42 -10.16 2.13
N ARG A 109 4.11 -9.89 2.17
CA ARG A 109 3.49 -8.72 1.56
C ARG A 109 3.98 -7.42 2.20
N LYS A 110 3.92 -7.29 3.53
CA LYS A 110 4.27 -6.04 4.24
C LYS A 110 5.77 -5.79 4.34
N LEU A 111 6.59 -6.82 4.55
CA LEU A 111 8.04 -6.63 4.75
C LEU A 111 8.85 -6.74 3.45
N GLY A 112 8.43 -7.61 2.53
CA GLY A 112 9.17 -7.85 1.29
C GLY A 112 8.65 -7.01 0.13
N LEU A 113 7.39 -7.22 -0.23
CA LEU A 113 6.86 -6.77 -1.52
C LEU A 113 6.37 -5.31 -1.51
N ARG A 114 5.72 -4.88 -0.42
CA ARG A 114 5.13 -3.53 -0.31
C ARG A 114 6.21 -2.43 -0.35
N PRO A 115 7.32 -2.50 0.43
CA PRO A 115 8.40 -1.51 0.34
C PRO A 115 8.99 -1.46 -1.06
N TRP A 116 9.15 -2.60 -1.74
CA TRP A 116 9.69 -2.65 -3.09
C TRP A 116 8.77 -2.04 -4.15
N ARG A 117 7.49 -2.44 -4.18
CA ARG A 117 6.49 -1.85 -5.10
C ARG A 117 6.42 -0.34 -4.91
N LYS A 118 6.49 0.10 -3.67
CA LYS A 118 6.37 1.52 -3.32
C LYS A 118 7.64 2.26 -3.67
N LEU A 119 8.84 1.69 -3.45
CA LEU A 119 10.15 2.26 -3.84
C LEU A 119 10.15 2.80 -5.29
N GLN A 120 9.49 2.11 -6.21
CA GLN A 120 9.36 2.55 -7.62
C GLN A 120 8.63 3.88 -7.76
N ALA A 121 7.54 4.06 -6.99
CA ALA A 121 6.77 5.29 -6.96
C ALA A 121 7.54 6.48 -6.36
N PHE A 122 8.64 6.23 -5.63
CA PHE A 122 9.54 7.29 -5.13
C PHE A 122 10.72 7.52 -6.06
N VAL A 123 11.44 6.45 -6.38
CA VAL A 123 12.72 6.52 -7.08
C VAL A 123 12.52 7.13 -8.46
N ILE A 124 11.41 6.82 -9.12
CA ILE A 124 11.16 7.35 -10.46
C ILE A 124 10.93 8.86 -10.44
N PRO A 125 9.96 9.41 -9.69
CA PRO A 125 9.76 10.85 -9.62
C PRO A 125 10.95 11.61 -9.03
N PHE A 126 11.70 11.02 -8.09
CA PHE A 126 12.78 11.74 -7.42
C PHE A 126 14.13 11.76 -8.16
N LEU A 127 14.50 10.66 -8.84
CA LEU A 127 15.79 10.55 -9.55
C LEU A 127 15.70 10.88 -11.03
N PHE A 128 14.57 10.56 -11.66
CA PHE A 128 14.44 10.66 -13.12
C PHE A 128 13.59 11.84 -13.55
N VAL A 129 12.71 12.35 -12.69
CA VAL A 129 11.83 13.46 -13.01
C VAL A 129 12.23 14.73 -12.25
N ALA A 130 12.28 15.86 -12.95
CA ALA A 130 12.65 17.15 -12.38
C ALA A 130 11.84 18.29 -13.01
N GLY A 131 11.62 19.35 -12.24
CA GLY A 131 10.88 20.55 -12.66
C GLY A 131 9.42 20.26 -13.02
N ASP A 132 8.90 21.00 -13.99
CA ASP A 132 7.48 21.01 -14.42
C ASP A 132 6.95 19.65 -14.89
N ARG A 133 7.83 18.66 -15.08
CA ARG A 133 7.48 17.30 -15.52
C ARG A 133 7.05 16.40 -14.37
N ILE A 134 7.32 16.78 -13.12
CA ILE A 134 7.13 15.90 -11.96
C ILE A 134 5.68 15.42 -11.83
N ILE A 135 4.72 16.32 -11.95
CA ILE A 135 3.30 15.99 -11.83
C ILE A 135 2.86 15.11 -13.01
N ILE A 136 3.27 15.48 -14.23
CA ILE A 136 2.87 14.79 -15.46
C ILE A 136 3.42 13.36 -15.47
N ASP A 137 4.72 13.18 -15.31
CA ASP A 137 5.30 11.84 -15.32
C ASP A 137 4.76 11.00 -14.14
N THR A 138 4.50 11.62 -12.98
CA THR A 138 3.93 10.92 -11.82
C THR A 138 2.50 10.41 -12.10
N ILE A 139 1.62 11.25 -12.68
CA ILE A 139 0.26 10.84 -13.07
C ILE A 139 0.29 9.77 -14.15
N PHE A 140 1.18 9.92 -15.14
CA PHE A 140 1.33 8.95 -16.22
C PHE A 140 1.77 7.58 -15.68
N LEU A 141 2.83 7.56 -14.87
CA LEU A 141 3.36 6.33 -14.29
C LEU A 141 2.42 5.69 -13.28
N PHE A 142 1.68 6.49 -12.51
CA PHE A 142 0.63 5.98 -11.64
C PHE A 142 -0.45 5.27 -12.45
N SER A 143 -0.89 5.88 -13.56
CA SER A 143 -1.90 5.28 -14.45
C SER A 143 -1.43 3.98 -15.07
N LEU A 144 -0.17 3.93 -15.55
CA LEU A 144 0.45 2.68 -16.01
C LEU A 144 0.57 1.64 -14.89
N GLY A 145 0.87 2.05 -13.66
CA GLY A 145 0.91 1.20 -12.48
C GLY A 145 -0.43 0.53 -12.17
N GLN A 146 -1.53 1.29 -12.25
CA GLN A 146 -2.89 0.78 -12.07
C GLN A 146 -3.29 -0.20 -13.17
N LEU A 147 -2.94 0.09 -14.43
CA LEU A 147 -3.14 -0.83 -15.55
C LEU A 147 -2.33 -2.12 -15.40
N LYS A 148 -1.06 -2.02 -14.97
CA LYS A 148 -0.22 -3.17 -14.65
C LYS A 148 -0.87 -4.06 -13.58
N ILE A 149 -1.38 -3.47 -12.50
CA ILE A 149 -2.09 -4.22 -11.43
C ILE A 149 -3.26 -4.98 -12.04
N ILE A 150 -4.14 -4.32 -12.80
CA ILE A 150 -5.27 -4.96 -13.47
C ILE A 150 -4.79 -6.15 -14.33
N ILE A 151 -3.77 -5.95 -15.17
CA ILE A 151 -3.26 -7.01 -16.06
C ILE A 151 -2.73 -8.21 -15.26
N THR A 152 -2.01 -7.96 -14.16
CA THR A 152 -1.36 -9.03 -13.39
C THR A 152 -2.25 -9.69 -12.35
N GLU A 153 -3.30 -9.01 -11.87
CA GLU A 153 -4.08 -9.44 -10.70
C GLU A 153 -5.55 -9.75 -11.03
N TRP A 154 -6.06 -9.37 -12.21
CA TRP A 154 -7.45 -9.64 -12.58
C TRP A 154 -7.73 -11.14 -12.70
N ASN A 155 -8.84 -11.57 -12.09
CA ASN A 155 -9.21 -12.98 -12.03
C ASN A 155 -9.28 -13.66 -13.41
N VAL A 156 -9.81 -12.97 -14.43
CA VAL A 156 -9.92 -13.51 -15.80
C VAL A 156 -8.55 -13.79 -16.40
N ILE A 157 -7.59 -12.88 -16.21
CA ILE A 157 -6.22 -13.07 -16.70
C ILE A 157 -5.50 -14.11 -15.85
N ARG A 158 -5.64 -14.10 -14.52
CA ARG A 158 -5.04 -15.11 -13.63
C ARG A 158 -5.55 -16.53 -13.92
N ARG A 159 -6.80 -16.69 -14.38
CA ARG A 159 -7.31 -18.00 -14.83
C ARG A 159 -6.60 -18.50 -16.09
N GLN A 160 -6.12 -17.60 -16.95
CA GLN A 160 -5.47 -17.91 -18.23
C GLN A 160 -3.95 -17.99 -18.14
N VAL A 161 -3.33 -17.18 -17.27
CA VAL A 161 -1.88 -17.01 -17.19
C VAL A 161 -1.36 -17.54 -15.83
N PRO A 162 -0.81 -18.77 -15.79
CA PRO A 162 -0.45 -19.44 -14.54
C PRO A 162 0.59 -18.68 -13.70
N ILE A 163 1.52 -17.97 -14.35
CA ILE A 163 2.56 -17.20 -13.66
C ILE A 163 1.98 -16.05 -12.83
N PHE A 164 0.94 -15.37 -13.33
CA PHE A 164 0.27 -14.29 -12.61
C PHE A 164 -0.55 -14.82 -11.44
N ARG A 165 -1.25 -15.94 -11.66
CA ARG A 165 -1.97 -16.63 -10.59
C ARG A 165 -1.03 -17.07 -9.46
N TYR A 166 0.14 -17.60 -9.80
CA TYR A 166 1.15 -18.00 -8.84
C TYR A 166 1.75 -16.81 -8.09
N ALA A 167 2.13 -15.74 -8.80
CA ALA A 167 2.68 -14.52 -8.21
C ALA A 167 1.70 -13.86 -7.22
N PHE A 168 0.40 -13.88 -7.53
CA PHE A 168 -0.63 -13.24 -6.71
C PHE A 168 -0.77 -13.85 -5.31
N VAL A 169 -0.41 -15.13 -5.11
CA VAL A 169 -0.51 -15.80 -3.79
C VAL A 169 0.21 -15.03 -2.69
N SER A 170 1.38 -14.46 -2.97
CA SER A 170 2.16 -13.67 -2.01
C SER A 170 1.59 -12.29 -1.68
N TRP A 171 0.56 -11.87 -2.42
CA TRP A 171 -0.08 -10.56 -2.29
C TRP A 171 -1.54 -10.67 -1.83
N ASP A 172 -2.18 -11.82 -2.04
CA ASP A 172 -3.59 -12.05 -1.82
C ASP A 172 -3.94 -12.16 -0.32
N ARG A 173 -4.72 -11.20 0.17
CA ARG A 173 -5.28 -11.22 1.53
C ARG A 173 -6.43 -12.21 1.57
N LEU A 174 -6.29 -13.29 2.33
CA LEU A 174 -7.30 -14.37 2.39
C LEU A 174 -8.66 -13.85 2.84
N GLU A 175 -8.66 -12.91 3.78
CA GLU A 175 -9.83 -12.24 4.34
C GLU A 175 -10.56 -11.32 3.36
N ASP A 176 -9.85 -10.77 2.36
CA ASP A 176 -10.39 -9.79 1.41
C ASP A 176 -10.88 -10.44 0.12
N ARG A 177 -10.71 -11.76 -0.04
CA ARG A 177 -11.16 -12.49 -1.23
C ARG A 177 -12.68 -12.36 -1.40
N PRO A 178 -13.19 -12.10 -2.64
CA PRO A 178 -12.46 -12.01 -3.91
C PRO A 178 -11.93 -10.61 -4.27
N TYR A 179 -12.16 -9.59 -3.43
CA TYR A 179 -11.94 -8.19 -3.76
C TYR A 179 -10.56 -7.63 -3.36
N SER A 180 -9.58 -8.50 -3.09
CA SER A 180 -8.21 -8.12 -2.69
C SER A 180 -7.58 -7.04 -3.59
N MET A 181 -7.68 -7.20 -4.93
CA MET A 181 -7.14 -6.22 -5.89
C MET A 181 -7.87 -4.87 -5.80
N ARG A 182 -9.21 -4.91 -5.73
CA ARG A 182 -10.04 -3.71 -5.65
C ARG A 182 -9.67 -2.86 -4.43
N TYR A 183 -9.50 -3.47 -3.26
CA TYR A 183 -9.10 -2.75 -2.06
C TYR A 183 -7.71 -2.16 -2.18
N ASP A 184 -6.76 -2.91 -2.76
CA ASP A 184 -5.39 -2.44 -2.98
C ASP A 184 -5.34 -1.23 -3.94
N MET A 185 -6.11 -1.26 -5.03
CA MET A 185 -6.21 -0.13 -5.96
C MET A 185 -6.87 1.10 -5.32
N ILE A 186 -7.92 0.92 -4.53
CA ILE A 186 -8.58 2.03 -3.82
C ILE A 186 -7.62 2.67 -2.82
N GLU A 187 -6.89 1.86 -2.04
CA GLU A 187 -5.88 2.35 -1.11
C GLU A 187 -4.80 3.17 -1.83
N ASP A 188 -4.32 2.68 -2.98
CA ASP A 188 -3.36 3.38 -3.83
C ASP A 188 -3.89 4.73 -4.32
N VAL A 189 -5.14 4.79 -4.77
CA VAL A 189 -5.78 6.04 -5.23
C VAL A 189 -5.92 7.04 -4.09
N LEU A 190 -6.45 6.62 -2.94
CA LEU A 190 -6.61 7.52 -1.79
C LEU A 190 -5.27 8.10 -1.34
N ARG A 191 -4.23 7.26 -1.31
CA ARG A 191 -2.87 7.69 -1.00
C ARG A 191 -2.34 8.66 -2.06
N PHE A 192 -2.50 8.33 -3.34
CA PHE A 192 -2.07 9.19 -4.44
C PHE A 192 -2.71 10.57 -4.40
N LEU A 193 -4.02 10.65 -4.13
CA LEU A 193 -4.76 11.90 -3.98
C LEU A 193 -4.23 12.78 -2.84
N ILE A 194 -3.68 12.18 -1.79
CA ILE A 194 -3.07 12.92 -0.67
C ILE A 194 -1.68 13.42 -1.04
N TYR A 195 -0.84 12.60 -1.67
CA TYR A 195 0.54 12.98 -1.96
C TYR A 195 0.68 13.93 -3.16
N ILE A 196 -0.18 13.84 -4.17
CA ILE A 196 -0.12 14.70 -5.37
C ILE A 196 -0.10 16.20 -5.04
N PRO A 197 -1.01 16.74 -4.20
CA PRO A 197 -0.97 18.16 -3.83
C PRO A 197 0.35 18.57 -3.18
N PHE A 198 0.90 17.75 -2.29
CA PHE A 198 2.20 18.04 -1.68
C PHE A 198 3.33 17.98 -2.69
N ILE A 199 3.35 16.99 -3.59
CA ILE A 199 4.35 16.92 -4.68
C ILE A 199 4.26 18.14 -5.59
N ALA A 200 3.06 18.69 -5.80
CA ALA A 200 2.83 19.84 -6.67
C ALA A 200 3.22 21.19 -6.04
N ILE A 201 3.07 21.34 -4.72
CA ILE A 201 3.22 22.63 -4.02
C ILE A 201 4.54 22.72 -3.26
N VAL A 202 5.15 21.58 -2.91
CA VAL A 202 6.29 21.52 -2.00
C VAL A 202 7.57 21.19 -2.76
N ASP A 203 8.51 22.15 -2.79
CA ASP A 203 9.84 21.95 -3.40
C ASP A 203 10.72 20.98 -2.60
N GLN A 204 10.59 21.01 -1.27
CA GLN A 204 11.34 20.14 -0.37
C GLN A 204 10.79 18.72 -0.38
N LYS A 205 11.45 17.87 -1.17
CA LYS A 205 11.16 16.44 -1.34
C LYS A 205 11.02 15.66 -0.02
N ILE A 206 11.71 16.10 1.03
CA ILE A 206 11.72 15.42 2.34
C ILE A 206 10.33 15.37 3.01
N ILE A 207 9.48 16.36 2.74
CA ILE A 207 8.14 16.51 3.34
C ILE A 207 7.22 15.36 2.92
N THR A 208 7.37 14.86 1.69
CA THR A 208 6.60 13.70 1.21
C THR A 208 7.31 12.39 1.49
N LEU A 209 8.64 12.38 1.50
CA LEU A 209 9.45 11.17 1.68
C LEU A 209 9.38 10.59 3.09
N ILE A 210 9.47 11.41 4.15
CA ILE A 210 9.44 10.90 5.54
C ILE A 210 8.12 10.19 5.86
N PRO A 211 6.93 10.79 5.67
CA PRO A 211 5.66 10.14 6.01
C PRO A 211 5.46 8.85 5.23
N GLN A 212 5.94 8.82 4.00
CA GLN A 212 5.92 7.64 3.18
C GLN A 212 6.86 6.53 3.70
N LEU A 213 8.10 6.85 4.09
CA LEU A 213 9.00 5.87 4.73
C LEU A 213 8.41 5.31 6.03
N VAL A 214 7.77 6.15 6.83
CA VAL A 214 7.08 5.73 8.06
C VAL A 214 5.91 4.81 7.74
N ASN A 215 5.17 5.08 6.69
CA ASN A 215 4.09 4.21 6.24
C ASN A 215 4.61 2.87 5.73
N GLU A 216 5.68 2.84 4.93
CA GLU A 216 6.18 1.57 4.39
C GLU A 216 6.90 0.71 5.43
N PHE A 217 7.76 1.31 6.26
CA PHE A 217 8.56 0.58 7.24
C PHE A 217 7.90 0.55 8.62
N GLY A 218 7.33 1.66 9.08
CA GLY A 218 6.67 1.74 10.38
C GLY A 218 5.41 0.88 10.43
N ASP A 219 4.41 1.19 9.60
CA ASP A 219 3.18 0.36 9.52
C ASP A 219 3.47 -1.05 8.98
N GLY A 220 4.41 -1.18 8.05
CA GLY A 220 4.87 -2.49 7.54
C GLY A 220 5.41 -3.41 8.63
N LEU A 221 6.16 -2.87 9.60
CA LEU A 221 6.71 -3.62 10.75
C LEU A 221 5.72 -3.73 11.92
N ALA A 222 4.78 -2.80 12.05
CA ALA A 222 3.84 -2.75 13.17
C ALA A 222 2.99 -4.02 13.30
N GLU A 223 2.48 -4.57 12.19
CA GLU A 223 1.70 -5.80 12.22
C GLU A 223 2.55 -7.04 12.59
N PRO A 224 3.68 -7.34 11.92
CA PRO A 224 4.56 -8.45 12.30
C PRO A 224 5.02 -8.41 13.75
N VAL A 225 5.42 -7.22 14.23
CA VAL A 225 5.88 -7.04 15.61
C VAL A 225 4.72 -7.17 16.58
N GLY A 226 3.56 -6.60 16.26
CA GLY A 226 2.37 -6.73 17.08
C GLY A 226 1.84 -8.16 17.19
N LEU A 227 1.92 -8.95 16.12
CA LEU A 227 1.53 -10.36 16.15
C LEU A 227 2.48 -11.21 17.00
N ARG A 228 3.79 -10.93 16.95
CA ARG A 228 4.82 -11.75 17.63
C ARG A 228 5.10 -11.31 19.07
N PHE A 229 5.06 -10.01 19.34
CA PHE A 229 5.46 -9.40 20.60
C PHE A 229 4.36 -8.58 21.27
N GLY A 230 3.20 -8.41 20.63
CA GLY A 230 2.11 -7.56 21.10
C GLY A 230 1.41 -8.13 22.33
N LYS A 231 1.87 -7.73 23.53
CA LYS A 231 1.24 -8.07 24.80
C LYS A 231 0.16 -7.07 25.19
N HIS A 232 0.28 -5.83 24.73
CA HIS A 232 -0.62 -4.74 25.12
C HIS A 232 -1.50 -4.35 23.94
N ARG A 233 -2.69 -4.97 23.85
CA ARG A 233 -3.63 -4.74 22.75
C ARG A 233 -4.66 -3.68 23.08
N TYR A 234 -5.04 -2.89 22.08
CA TYR A 234 -6.14 -1.93 22.16
C TYR A 234 -7.08 -2.06 20.96
N LYS A 235 -8.32 -1.61 21.13
CA LYS A 235 -9.37 -1.71 20.10
C LYS A 235 -9.28 -0.55 19.11
N THR A 236 -9.45 -0.85 17.83
CA THR A 236 -9.62 0.12 16.74
C THR A 236 -10.81 -0.29 15.86
N LYS A 237 -11.27 0.61 14.98
CA LYS A 237 -12.42 0.40 14.09
C LYS A 237 -11.96 0.29 12.63
N ALA A 238 -12.75 -0.31 11.73
CA ALA A 238 -12.47 -0.25 10.28
C ALA A 238 -13.22 0.92 9.62
N ILE A 239 -12.70 1.41 8.47
CA ILE A 239 -13.36 2.49 7.71
C ILE A 239 -14.73 2.03 7.29
N TRP A 240 -14.79 0.78 6.83
CA TRP A 240 -15.98 0.19 6.28
C TRP A 240 -16.06 -1.26 6.74
N HIS A 241 -17.11 -1.62 7.47
CA HIS A 241 -17.35 -2.99 7.89
C HIS A 241 -18.85 -3.25 7.98
N ASP A 242 -19.31 -4.32 7.35
CA ASP A 242 -20.72 -4.74 7.34
C ASP A 242 -21.67 -3.61 6.88
N GLY A 243 -21.31 -2.94 5.76
CA GLY A 243 -22.11 -1.87 5.16
C GLY A 243 -22.16 -0.55 5.94
N LYS A 244 -21.36 -0.40 7.00
CA LYS A 244 -21.33 0.81 7.84
C LYS A 244 -19.94 1.42 7.93
N PHE A 245 -19.92 2.75 7.97
CA PHE A 245 -18.71 3.55 8.16
C PHE A 245 -18.28 3.52 9.65
N TRP A 246 -16.98 3.41 9.94
CA TRP A 246 -16.41 3.29 11.30
C TRP A 246 -17.01 2.15 12.14
N ASN A 247 -17.01 0.94 11.60
CA ASN A 247 -17.59 -0.23 12.24
C ASN A 247 -16.59 -1.40 12.28
N GLY A 248 -16.89 -2.44 13.07
CA GLY A 248 -16.01 -3.59 13.29
C GLY A 248 -14.98 -3.36 14.40
N GLU A 249 -14.69 -4.41 15.19
CA GLU A 249 -13.67 -4.37 16.23
C GLU A 249 -12.39 -5.05 15.71
N TYR A 250 -11.31 -4.27 15.63
CA TYR A 250 -9.98 -4.74 15.27
C TYR A 250 -9.02 -4.49 16.43
N TYR A 251 -7.96 -5.29 16.51
CA TYR A 251 -6.96 -5.16 17.56
C TYR A 251 -5.63 -4.68 16.98
N ARG A 252 -5.07 -3.65 17.61
CA ARG A 252 -3.68 -3.21 17.42
C ARG A 252 -2.91 -3.42 18.73
N SER A 253 -1.60 -3.24 18.70
CA SER A 253 -0.73 -3.43 19.87
C SER A 253 0.20 -2.24 20.06
N LEU A 254 0.49 -1.89 21.31
CA LEU A 254 1.45 -0.82 21.63
C LEU A 254 2.84 -1.12 21.06
N GLU A 255 3.24 -2.40 21.03
CA GLU A 255 4.50 -2.85 20.46
C GLU A 255 4.57 -2.63 18.95
N GLY A 256 3.45 -2.80 18.24
CA GLY A 256 3.33 -2.46 16.82
C GLY A 256 3.43 -0.95 16.60
N SER A 257 2.67 -0.15 17.35
CA SER A 257 2.71 1.31 17.25
C SER A 257 4.07 1.90 17.65
N ALA A 258 4.81 1.24 18.55
CA ALA A 258 6.19 1.62 18.87
C ALA A 258 7.13 1.52 17.64
N MET A 259 6.86 0.62 16.69
CA MET A 259 7.62 0.56 15.44
C MET A 259 7.40 1.80 14.58
N VAL A 260 6.17 2.31 14.51
CA VAL A 260 5.85 3.56 13.80
C VAL A 260 6.61 4.73 14.43
N PHE A 261 6.60 4.81 15.77
CA PHE A 261 7.35 5.82 16.52
C PHE A 261 8.85 5.75 16.22
N LEU A 262 9.47 4.57 16.38
CA LEU A 262 10.90 4.36 16.20
C LEU A 262 11.34 4.66 14.75
N VAL A 263 10.59 4.16 13.77
CA VAL A 263 10.88 4.42 12.35
C VAL A 263 10.77 5.92 12.04
N THR A 264 9.81 6.63 12.63
CA THR A 264 9.71 8.09 12.46
C THR A 264 10.93 8.82 13.01
N VAL A 265 11.39 8.46 14.22
CA VAL A 265 12.61 9.03 14.81
C VAL A 265 13.83 8.75 13.92
N LEU A 266 14.00 7.50 13.48
CA LEU A 266 15.12 7.13 12.63
C LEU A 266 15.09 7.85 11.29
N ALA A 267 13.92 8.01 10.67
CA ALA A 267 13.77 8.75 9.42
C ALA A 267 14.16 10.24 9.61
N LEU A 268 13.72 10.88 10.69
CA LEU A 268 14.09 12.26 11.01
C LEU A 268 15.59 12.43 11.25
N LEU A 269 16.22 11.52 12.00
CA LEU A 269 17.66 11.56 12.24
C LEU A 269 18.45 11.32 10.96
N PHE A 270 18.01 10.38 10.11
CA PHE A 270 18.64 10.09 8.83
C PHE A 270 18.65 11.31 7.91
N TYR A 271 17.57 12.11 7.91
CA TYR A 271 17.45 13.34 7.14
C TYR A 271 17.69 14.61 7.98
N SER A 272 18.44 14.50 9.08
CA SER A 272 18.69 15.62 9.99
C SER A 272 19.38 16.82 9.34
N SER A 273 20.16 16.61 8.27
CA SER A 273 20.81 17.67 7.50
C SER A 273 19.82 18.59 6.76
N GLU A 274 18.60 18.12 6.52
CA GLU A 274 17.57 18.87 5.79
C GLU A 274 16.79 19.83 6.70
N PHE A 275 17.06 19.84 8.01
CA PHE A 275 16.35 20.64 9.00
C PHE A 275 17.26 21.62 9.72
N THR A 276 16.72 22.78 10.10
CA THR A 276 17.37 23.63 11.11
C THR A 276 17.23 22.99 12.50
N SER A 277 18.10 23.35 13.45
CA SER A 277 18.04 22.77 14.80
C SER A 277 16.67 22.92 15.48
N PRO A 278 15.97 24.08 15.42
CA PRO A 278 14.62 24.20 15.96
C PRO A 278 13.59 23.32 15.25
N GLN A 279 13.65 23.24 13.91
CA GLN A 279 12.75 22.39 13.13
C GLN A 279 12.95 20.91 13.47
N LEU A 280 14.19 20.45 13.58
CA LEU A 280 14.52 19.07 13.92
C LEU A 280 14.05 18.70 15.33
N ILE A 281 14.27 19.57 16.32
CA ILE A 281 13.81 19.35 17.70
C ILE A 281 12.28 19.24 17.72
N LEU A 282 11.58 20.17 17.08
CA LEU A 282 10.12 20.14 17.03
C LEU A 282 9.61 18.91 16.30
N ALA A 283 10.25 18.52 15.19
CA ALA A 283 9.90 17.32 14.45
C ALA A 283 10.10 16.06 15.29
N LEU A 284 11.23 15.91 16.00
CA LEU A 284 11.51 14.76 16.85
C LEU A 284 10.54 14.63 18.03
N ILE A 285 10.04 15.75 18.56
CA ILE A 285 9.07 15.73 19.67
C ILE A 285 7.67 15.41 19.15
N CYS A 286 7.21 16.08 18.09
CA CYS A 286 5.81 16.06 17.69
C CYS A 286 5.49 14.99 16.65
N LEU A 287 6.33 14.80 15.63
CA LEU A 287 5.99 13.98 14.47
C LEU A 287 5.88 12.48 14.82
N PRO A 288 6.80 11.86 15.59
CA PRO A 288 6.65 10.47 16.03
C PRO A 288 5.34 10.23 16.78
N ILE A 289 4.96 11.13 17.68
CA ILE A 289 3.70 11.05 18.43
C ILE A 289 2.51 11.16 17.47
N LEU A 290 2.52 12.16 16.60
CA LEU A 290 1.45 12.42 15.65
C LEU A 290 1.21 11.22 14.73
N LEU A 291 2.26 10.66 14.13
CA LEU A 291 2.14 9.52 13.21
C LEU A 291 1.76 8.22 13.93
N THR A 292 2.22 8.04 15.17
CA THR A 292 1.81 6.90 16.00
C THR A 292 0.32 6.98 16.36
N VAL A 293 -0.17 8.18 16.73
CA VAL A 293 -1.59 8.41 16.99
C VAL A 293 -2.41 8.27 15.70
N ALA A 294 -1.90 8.77 14.58
CA ALA A 294 -2.51 8.61 13.27
C ALA A 294 -2.70 7.12 12.94
N GLU A 295 -1.66 6.30 13.09
CA GLU A 295 -1.76 4.86 12.93
C GLU A 295 -2.78 4.26 13.90
N ALA A 296 -2.71 4.59 15.19
CA ALA A 296 -3.57 3.99 16.21
C ALA A 296 -5.07 4.29 16.01
N ILE A 297 -5.41 5.53 15.63
CA ILE A 297 -6.78 5.97 15.37
C ILE A 297 -7.23 5.59 13.97
N SER A 298 -6.28 5.43 13.04
CA SER A 298 -6.61 5.18 11.64
C SER A 298 -7.52 3.96 11.56
N PRO A 299 -8.65 4.12 10.87
CA PRO A 299 -9.49 2.98 10.65
C PRO A 299 -8.76 1.96 9.77
N HIS A 300 -9.00 0.66 10.00
CA HIS A 300 -8.35 -0.43 9.26
C HIS A 300 -8.40 -0.15 7.75
N THR A 301 -7.26 -0.31 7.07
CA THR A 301 -6.97 0.00 5.65
C THR A 301 -6.85 1.49 5.27
N ALA A 302 -6.74 2.41 6.23
CA ALA A 302 -6.55 3.85 5.97
C ALA A 302 -5.48 4.54 6.80
N ASP A 303 -4.62 3.73 7.44
CA ASP A 303 -3.35 4.15 8.04
C ASP A 303 -2.50 4.94 7.05
N GLY A 304 -2.30 4.42 5.85
CA GLY A 304 -1.40 5.03 4.89
C GLY A 304 -1.80 6.46 4.43
N PRO A 305 -3.05 6.67 4.00
CA PRO A 305 -3.59 7.99 3.72
C PRO A 305 -3.45 8.96 4.92
N LEU A 306 -3.83 8.53 6.12
CA LEU A 306 -3.84 9.41 7.30
C LEU A 306 -2.43 9.79 7.77
N ILE A 307 -1.50 8.83 7.79
CA ILE A 307 -0.07 9.05 8.05
C ILE A 307 0.50 10.03 7.03
N GLY A 308 0.17 9.85 5.75
CA GLY A 308 0.60 10.75 4.68
C GLY A 308 0.10 12.18 4.87
N LEU A 309 -1.20 12.35 5.12
CA LEU A 309 -1.80 13.67 5.30
C LEU A 309 -1.22 14.40 6.51
N LEU A 310 -1.23 13.77 7.68
CA LEU A 310 -0.74 14.41 8.90
C LEU A 310 0.76 14.65 8.86
N GLY A 311 1.53 13.69 8.34
CA GLY A 311 2.97 13.82 8.22
C GLY A 311 3.40 14.91 7.25
N CYS A 312 2.82 14.95 6.05
CA CYS A 312 3.15 15.98 5.06
C CYS A 312 2.71 17.36 5.55
N THR A 313 1.51 17.48 6.11
CA THR A 313 0.99 18.76 6.62
C THR A 313 1.87 19.31 7.74
N PHE A 314 2.25 18.46 8.70
CA PHE A 314 3.08 18.88 9.83
C PHE A 314 4.49 19.31 9.37
N LEU A 315 5.14 18.49 8.54
CA LEU A 315 6.47 18.80 8.02
C LEU A 315 6.46 20.07 7.16
N TRP A 316 5.42 20.27 6.34
CA TRP A 316 5.25 21.49 5.57
C TRP A 316 5.05 22.72 6.46
N ALA A 317 4.25 22.61 7.53
CA ALA A 317 4.01 23.72 8.45
C ALA A 317 5.28 24.15 9.19
N ILE A 318 6.12 23.22 9.66
CA ILE A 318 7.34 23.58 10.41
C ILE A 318 8.44 24.14 9.50
N THR A 319 8.51 23.69 8.24
CA THR A 319 9.53 24.15 7.28
C THR A 319 9.18 25.50 6.67
N THR A 320 7.90 25.85 6.61
CA THR A 320 7.42 27.16 6.11
C THR A 320 7.19 28.19 7.21
N GLY A 321 6.77 27.77 8.41
CA GLY A 321 6.40 28.66 9.52
C GLY A 321 7.51 28.99 10.51
N ILE A 322 8.62 28.25 10.49
CA ILE A 322 9.78 28.46 11.37
C ILE A 322 10.98 28.73 10.46
N THR A 323 11.11 29.97 9.99
CA THR A 323 12.28 30.48 9.26
C THR A 323 13.06 31.46 10.13
#